data_AF-A0A514WSW7-F1
#
_entry.id   AF-A0A514WSW7-F1
#
_cell.length_a   1.000
_cell.length_b   1.000
_cell.length_c   1.000
_cell.angle_alpha   90.00
_cell.angle_beta   90.00
_cell.angle_gamma   90.00
#
_symmetry.space_group_name_H-M   'P 1'
#
loop_
_entity.id
_entity.type
_entity.pdbx_description
1 polymer ?
#
loop_
_entity_poly.entity_id
_entity_poly.type
_entity_poly.pdbx_seq_one_letter_code
_entity_poly.pdbx_strand_id
1 'polypeptide(L)'
;MKVFGMIAVLLFSLAASAQNNEVSCVVKVNGEIRYDFILASPEGQKIEVGEFEGYKVLLNHTVNSRYSMEIYDIDATVRSYADATLRNLEDDVTNTIWKREILVEAQCKLHK
;
A
#
# COMPACT_ATOMS: atom_id res chain seq x y z
N MET A 1 -3.41 -63.53 3.34
CA MET A 1 -3.04 -62.45 4.29
C MET A 1 -3.01 -61.15 3.49
N LYS A 2 -3.90 -60.19 3.81
CA LYS A 2 -4.01 -58.90 3.12
C LYS A 2 -3.13 -57.88 3.88
N VAL A 3 -2.08 -57.38 3.24
CA VAL A 3 -1.30 -56.25 3.77
C VAL A 3 -1.84 -54.99 3.10
N PHE A 4 -2.67 -54.24 3.83
CA PHE A 4 -3.07 -52.89 3.46
C PHE A 4 -1.91 -51.94 3.79
N GLY A 5 -1.16 -51.53 2.76
CA GLY A 5 -0.14 -50.48 2.89
C GLY A 5 -0.80 -49.11 2.98
N MET A 6 -0.81 -48.52 4.17
CA MET A 6 -1.31 -47.17 4.42
C MET A 6 -0.18 -46.18 4.08
N ILE A 7 -0.22 -45.58 2.89
CA ILE A 7 0.69 -44.51 2.48
C ILE A 7 0.21 -43.23 3.18
N ALA A 8 0.93 -42.81 4.22
CA ALA A 8 0.72 -41.53 4.87
C ALA A 8 1.27 -40.41 3.97
N VAL A 9 0.37 -39.67 3.33
CA VAL A 9 0.70 -38.45 2.60
C VAL A 9 0.94 -37.34 3.62
N LEU A 10 2.22 -37.05 3.88
CA LEU A 10 2.65 -35.85 4.62
C LEU A 10 2.38 -34.62 3.74
N LEU A 11 1.21 -34.01 3.94
CA LEU A 11 0.89 -32.66 3.48
C LEU A 11 1.76 -31.67 4.26
N PHE A 12 2.97 -31.42 3.77
CA PHE A 12 3.74 -30.24 4.17
C PHE A 12 3.03 -29.01 3.60
N SER A 13 2.11 -28.45 4.37
CA SER A 13 1.60 -27.10 4.16
C SER A 13 2.75 -26.12 4.34
N LEU A 14 3.37 -25.74 3.21
CA LEU A 14 4.22 -24.57 3.12
C LEU A 14 3.37 -23.36 3.51
N ALA A 15 3.48 -22.94 4.76
CA ALA A 15 2.96 -21.66 5.21
C ALA A 15 3.77 -20.58 4.49
N ALA A 16 3.24 -20.08 3.37
CA ALA A 16 3.74 -18.86 2.77
C ALA A 16 3.49 -17.73 3.77
N SER A 17 4.54 -17.30 4.46
CA SER A 17 4.49 -16.10 5.30
C SER A 17 4.32 -14.90 4.38
N ALA A 18 3.09 -14.40 4.26
CA ALA A 18 2.86 -13.10 3.65
C ALA A 18 3.66 -12.05 4.46
N GLN A 19 4.60 -11.37 3.81
CA GLN A 19 5.36 -10.31 4.43
C GLN A 19 4.42 -9.11 4.63
N ASN A 20 3.96 -8.94 5.86
CA ASN A 20 3.02 -7.89 6.22
C ASN A 20 3.81 -6.70 6.74
N ASN A 21 4.30 -5.86 5.83
CA ASN A 21 5.00 -4.64 6.20
C ASN A 21 4.00 -3.62 6.73
N GLU A 22 4.37 -2.87 7.76
CA GLU A 22 3.60 -1.69 8.16
C GLU A 22 4.16 -0.45 7.45
N VAL A 23 3.27 0.48 7.13
CA VAL A 23 3.64 1.77 6.54
C VAL A 23 3.01 2.90 7.34
N SER A 24 3.79 3.95 7.57
CA SER A 24 3.29 5.22 8.07
C SER A 24 2.98 6.11 6.88
N CYS A 25 1.76 6.61 6.82
CA CYS A 25 1.28 7.44 5.73
C CYS A 25 0.79 8.79 6.24
N VAL A 26 1.18 9.85 5.54
CA VAL A 26 0.74 11.22 5.79
C VAL A 26 0.13 11.77 4.51
N VAL A 27 -1.06 12.36 4.63
CA VAL A 27 -1.73 13.09 3.55
C VAL A 27 -1.98 14.52 3.98
N LYS A 28 -1.51 15.46 3.16
CA LYS A 28 -1.71 16.89 3.34
C LYS A 28 -2.59 17.47 2.23
N VAL A 29 -3.41 18.42 2.60
CA VAL A 29 -4.23 19.21 1.67
C VAL A 29 -3.93 20.67 1.94
N ASN A 30 -3.41 21.36 0.93
CA ASN A 30 -2.96 22.75 1.03
C ASN A 30 -1.96 22.97 2.20
N GLY A 31 -1.09 21.99 2.44
CA GLY A 31 -0.09 22.00 3.51
C GLY A 31 -0.58 21.54 4.88
N GLU A 32 -1.89 21.38 5.08
CA GLU A 32 -2.47 20.91 6.34
C GLU A 32 -2.59 19.38 6.37
N ILE A 33 -2.15 18.74 7.45
CA ILE A 33 -2.27 17.29 7.64
C ILE A 33 -3.75 16.93 7.79
N ARG A 34 -4.26 16.11 6.88
CA ARG A 34 -5.61 15.53 6.95
C ARG A 34 -5.59 14.11 7.49
N TYR A 35 -4.55 13.36 7.15
CA TYR A 35 -4.36 11.99 7.61
C TYR A 35 -2.90 11.79 8.04
N ASP A 36 -2.72 11.12 9.17
CA ASP A 36 -1.43 10.67 9.69
C ASP A 36 -1.66 9.40 10.52
N PHE A 37 -1.31 8.25 9.96
CA PHE A 37 -1.53 6.96 10.63
C PHE A 37 -0.61 5.87 10.10
N ILE A 38 -0.56 4.77 10.84
CA ILE A 38 0.17 3.55 10.49
C ILE A 38 -0.85 2.48 10.11
N LEU A 39 -0.55 1.73 9.06
CA LEU A 39 -1.45 0.70 8.55
C LEU A 39 -0.64 -0.47 7.96
N ALA A 40 -1.22 -1.67 8.03
CA ALA A 40 -0.61 -2.86 7.42
C ALA A 40 -0.73 -2.79 5.89
N SER A 41 0.35 -3.12 5.20
CA SER A 41 0.43 -3.13 3.74
C SER A 41 0.83 -4.52 3.23
N PRO A 42 -0.14 -5.44 3.13
CA PRO A 42 0.13 -6.79 2.64
C PRO A 42 0.55 -6.74 1.17
N GLU A 43 1.55 -7.56 0.80
CA GLU A 43 1.94 -7.73 -0.59
C GLU A 43 0.77 -8.19 -1.47
N GLY A 44 0.66 -7.62 -2.66
CA GLY A 44 -0.40 -7.87 -3.64
C GLY A 44 -1.70 -7.13 -3.35
N GLN A 45 -1.76 -6.27 -2.33
CA GLN A 45 -2.99 -5.56 -1.95
C GLN A 45 -2.90 -4.06 -2.20
N LYS A 46 -4.03 -3.53 -2.68
CA LYS A 46 -4.31 -2.09 -2.74
C LYS A 46 -5.13 -1.70 -1.51
N ILE A 47 -4.66 -0.68 -0.82
CA ILE A 47 -5.18 -0.17 0.45
C ILE A 47 -5.55 1.31 0.26
N GLU A 48 -6.59 1.73 0.95
CA GLU A 48 -7.01 3.13 0.99
C GLU A 48 -6.26 3.85 2.10
N VAL A 49 -5.60 4.96 1.73
CA VAL A 49 -4.90 5.85 2.67
C VAL A 49 -5.82 7.00 3.09
N GLY A 50 -6.75 7.41 2.25
CA GLY A 50 -7.79 8.37 2.64
C GLY A 50 -8.66 8.82 1.48
N GLU A 51 -9.79 9.41 1.82
CA GLU A 51 -10.73 10.00 0.88
C GLU A 51 -11.25 11.34 1.44
N PHE A 52 -11.28 12.38 0.63
CA PHE A 52 -11.66 13.74 1.05
C PHE A 52 -11.93 14.62 -0.17
N GLU A 53 -12.97 15.46 -0.12
CA GLU A 53 -13.20 16.55 -1.09
C GLU A 53 -13.09 16.13 -2.57
N GLY A 54 -13.57 14.92 -2.90
CA GLY A 54 -13.49 14.38 -4.28
C GLY A 54 -12.13 13.79 -4.65
N TYR A 55 -11.21 13.63 -3.71
CA TYR A 55 -9.93 12.96 -3.89
C TYR A 55 -9.87 11.64 -3.11
N LYS A 56 -9.24 10.63 -3.70
CA LYS A 56 -8.96 9.34 -3.06
C LYS A 56 -7.48 9.02 -3.19
N VAL A 57 -6.83 8.68 -2.07
CA VAL A 57 -5.43 8.26 -2.02
C VAL A 57 -5.37 6.77 -1.78
N LEU A 58 -4.67 6.07 -2.65
CA LEU A 58 -4.52 4.62 -2.62
C LEU A 58 -3.03 4.28 -2.61
N LEU A 59 -2.65 3.29 -1.81
CA LEU A 59 -1.32 2.70 -1.83
C LEU A 59 -1.45 1.24 -2.25
N ASN A 60 -0.54 0.76 -3.08
CA ASN A 60 -0.51 -0.62 -3.53
C ASN A 60 0.87 -1.19 -3.24
N HIS A 61 0.95 -2.19 -2.38
CA HIS A 61 2.18 -2.95 -2.19
C HIS A 61 2.18 -4.08 -3.20
N THR A 62 2.97 -3.93 -4.24
CA THR A 62 3.21 -4.98 -5.23
C THR A 62 4.36 -5.88 -4.78
N VAL A 63 4.82 -6.76 -5.65
CA VAL A 63 5.91 -7.71 -5.32
C VAL A 63 7.26 -7.01 -5.13
N ASN A 64 8.15 -7.64 -4.38
CA ASN A 64 9.55 -7.20 -4.19
C ASN A 64 9.71 -5.79 -3.59
N SER A 65 8.89 -5.47 -2.59
CA SER A 65 8.93 -4.20 -1.86
C SER A 65 8.67 -2.97 -2.75
N ARG A 66 7.98 -3.16 -3.88
CA ARG A 66 7.59 -2.06 -4.77
C ARG A 66 6.21 -1.54 -4.37
N TYR A 67 6.12 -0.24 -4.15
CA TYR A 67 4.91 0.46 -3.77
C TYR A 67 4.49 1.40 -4.90
N SER A 68 3.18 1.46 -5.15
CA SER A 68 2.57 2.39 -6.09
C SER A 68 1.51 3.21 -5.37
N MET A 69 1.64 4.53 -5.40
CA MET A 69 0.70 5.46 -4.81
C MET A 69 -0.11 6.14 -5.91
N GLU A 70 -1.43 6.07 -5.80
CA GLU A 70 -2.38 6.69 -6.71
C GLU A 70 -3.16 7.78 -5.96
N ILE A 71 -3.21 8.99 -6.53
CA ILE A 71 -4.16 10.02 -6.11
C ILE A 71 -5.19 10.18 -7.23
N TYR A 72 -6.45 9.92 -6.91
CA TYR A 72 -7.57 10.00 -7.85
C TYR A 72 -8.45 11.20 -7.53
N ASP A 73 -8.52 12.16 -8.45
CA ASP A 73 -9.54 13.21 -8.49
C ASP A 73 -10.80 12.62 -9.14
N ILE A 74 -11.77 12.28 -8.31
CA ILE A 74 -13.01 11.60 -8.67
C ILE A 74 -13.82 12.47 -9.64
N ASP A 75 -13.91 13.77 -9.37
CA ASP A 75 -14.75 14.70 -10.12
C ASP A 75 -14.22 14.98 -11.53
N ALA A 76 -12.90 15.14 -11.69
CA ALA A 76 -12.29 15.30 -13.01
C ALA A 76 -11.87 13.98 -13.66
N THR A 77 -12.04 12.85 -12.98
CA THR A 77 -11.59 11.54 -13.46
C THR A 77 -10.07 11.54 -13.78
N VAL A 78 -9.28 12.33 -13.04
CA VAL A 78 -7.82 12.46 -13.24
C VAL A 78 -7.09 11.63 -12.20
N ARG A 79 -6.02 10.96 -12.61
CA ARG A 79 -5.19 10.13 -11.73
C ARG A 79 -3.73 10.54 -11.82
N SER A 80 -3.09 10.70 -10.67
CA SER A 80 -1.64 10.82 -10.55
C SER A 80 -1.07 9.55 -9.94
N TYR A 81 0.11 9.12 -10.38
CA TYR A 81 0.77 7.91 -9.90
C TYR A 81 2.22 8.20 -9.51
N ALA A 82 2.69 7.57 -8.44
CA ALA A 82 4.09 7.53 -8.07
C ALA A 82 4.48 6.10 -7.68
N ASP A 83 5.63 5.65 -8.14
CA ASP A 83 6.18 4.33 -7.82
C ASP A 83 7.50 4.49 -7.08
N ALA A 84 7.72 3.68 -6.05
CA ALA A 84 9.02 3.56 -5.38
C ALA A 84 9.27 2.12 -4.93
N THR A 85 10.53 1.80 -4.65
CA THR A 85 10.89 0.56 -3.96
C THR A 85 11.31 0.94 -2.55
N LEU A 86 10.60 0.44 -1.53
CA LEU A 86 10.88 0.75 -0.13
C LEU A 86 11.60 -0.43 0.51
N ARG A 87 12.90 -0.30 0.77
CA ARG A 87 13.74 -1.33 1.40
C ARG A 87 14.19 -0.93 2.80
N ASN A 88 14.29 0.37 3.03
CA ASN A 88 14.73 0.98 4.27
C ASN A 88 13.64 1.90 4.83
N LEU A 89 13.71 2.17 6.12
CA LEU A 89 12.75 3.05 6.82
C LEU A 89 12.81 4.52 6.35
N GLU A 90 13.90 4.89 5.68
CA GLU A 90 14.07 6.24 5.11
C GLU A 90 13.49 6.35 3.70
N ASP A 91 13.28 5.22 3.02
CA ASP A 91 12.69 5.21 1.69
C ASP A 91 11.22 5.63 1.78
N ASP A 92 10.76 6.39 0.79
CA ASP A 92 9.37 6.79 0.69
C ASP A 92 8.82 6.74 -0.73
N VAL A 93 7.50 6.59 -0.80
CA VAL A 93 6.72 6.87 -2.00
C VAL A 93 5.94 8.13 -1.74
N THR A 94 6.16 9.13 -2.59
CA THR A 94 5.53 10.45 -2.48
C THR A 94 4.82 10.76 -3.79
N ASN A 95 3.56 11.18 -3.71
CA ASN A 95 2.78 11.63 -4.85
C ASN A 95 2.14 12.99 -4.52
N THR A 96 2.05 13.83 -5.53
CA THR A 96 1.45 15.15 -5.43
C THR A 96 0.55 15.39 -6.63
N ILE A 97 -0.65 15.87 -6.38
CA ILE A 97 -1.52 16.42 -7.43
C ILE A 97 -1.88 17.85 -7.04
N TRP A 98 -1.74 18.77 -7.99
CA TRP A 98 -2.14 20.15 -7.82
C TRP A 98 -3.13 20.52 -8.90
N LYS A 99 -4.29 21.01 -8.47
CA LYS A 99 -5.36 21.45 -9.37
C LYS A 99 -6.05 22.68 -8.80
N ARG A 100 -5.95 23.78 -9.54
CA ARG A 100 -6.52 25.08 -9.16
C ARG A 100 -6.04 25.48 -7.76
N GLU A 101 -6.93 25.44 -6.77
CA GLU A 101 -6.71 25.89 -5.39
C GLU A 101 -6.47 24.71 -4.43
N ILE A 102 -6.40 23.48 -4.95
CA ILE A 102 -6.20 22.27 -4.14
C ILE A 102 -4.87 21.63 -4.51
N LEU A 103 -3.96 21.58 -3.54
CA LEU A 103 -2.73 20.81 -3.54
C LEU A 103 -2.92 19.63 -2.61
N VAL A 104 -2.82 18.41 -3.14
CA VAL A 104 -2.80 17.18 -2.35
C VAL A 104 -1.41 16.58 -2.41
N GLU A 105 -0.85 16.30 -1.25
CA GLU A 105 0.44 15.64 -1.09
C GLU A 105 0.25 14.40 -0.23
N ALA A 106 0.66 13.24 -0.73
CA ALA A 106 0.63 12.00 0.02
C ALA A 106 2.02 11.39 0.05
N GLN A 107 2.43 10.90 1.22
CA GLN A 107 3.71 10.27 1.45
C GLN A 107 3.51 9.03 2.33
N CYS A 108 4.13 7.92 1.96
CA CYS A 108 4.16 6.71 2.80
C CYS A 108 5.58 6.18 2.92
N LYS A 109 5.95 5.73 4.13
CA LYS A 109 7.26 5.15 4.48
C LYS A 109 7.08 3.82 5.20
N LEU A 110 8.09 2.97 5.16
CA LEU A 110 8.10 1.77 6.00
C LEU A 110 8.07 2.16 7.48
N HIS A 111 7.28 1.43 8.27
CA HIS A 111 7.19 1.54 9.72
C HIS A 111 7.76 0.28 10.38
N LYS A 112 8.35 0.43 11.58
CA LYS A 112 9.00 -0.67 12.32
C LYS A 112 8.02 -1.50 13.11
#